data_AF-A0A7M7P1K3-F1
#
_entry.id   AF-A0A7M7P1K3-F1
#
_cell.length_a   1.000
_cell.length_b   1.000
_cell.length_c   1.000
_cell.angle_alpha   90.00
_cell.angle_beta   90.00
_cell.angle_gamma   90.00
#
_symmetry.space_group_name_H-M   'P 1'
#
loop_
_entity.id
_entity.type
_entity.pdbx_description
1 polymer ?
#
loop_
_entity_poly.entity_id
_entity_poly.type
_entity_poly.pdbx_seq_one_letter_code
_entity_poly.pdbx_strand_id
1 'polypeptide(L)'
;MSFLKGLVNIINVVDKATNDEFEVTREGRRFKILVHGRFHHPSEPWVYDVTATDVITGTSEKIRHFDRKEDGVNEAANAVLHALREKGVVGGVPMVTTEDRGQIALASRSEDINLGGAPAVFQYGIEPDVDGLYTSVLIPPAHPDQALLDPRSTYVTWESPRKGLVYILNNSHFPYLPDRSKLRRGSDVDLQNVKHVFSQLGFEPLVHQNLSRVEILSTLDETVNRINAEGDAHSSFCLFFMSHGNWEGVSGTDARPADHRIVTRDEIKAKLTGRRCKALLGKPKLIFIQACRGNAFTRNADELDAIGKSTTEVQDEEPPFEMDYVSATQPLRSKEQPFEVDFVPRVTPTPSPTIELDSLDSPFGTVDLDVDGGGELPNNSDIFVANATSNGYYSIRMRREGSWFIQAISEVFLAHAHEDDLNELMRKVTCLVTESYRSQFSDEVTNRPFEVRQTPAYECQGMRRRFYFLPKYP
;
A
#
# COMPACT_ATOMS: atom_id res chain seq x y z
N MET A 1 41.71 15.51 -36.72
CA MET A 1 40.71 14.69 -36.00
C MET A 1 39.92 15.43 -34.90
N SER A 2 40.14 16.72 -34.62
CA SER A 2 39.29 17.50 -33.67
C SER A 2 38.18 18.35 -34.33
N PHE A 3 38.28 18.66 -35.64
CA PHE A 3 37.26 19.46 -36.35
C PHE A 3 35.96 18.69 -36.67
N LEU A 4 36.05 17.37 -36.90
CA LEU A 4 34.89 16.51 -37.18
C LEU A 4 34.07 16.16 -35.94
N LYS A 5 34.65 16.23 -34.72
CA LYS A 5 33.89 16.05 -33.47
C LYS A 5 33.06 17.28 -33.09
N GLY A 6 33.45 18.48 -33.55
CA GLY A 6 32.66 19.70 -33.34
C GLY A 6 31.43 19.79 -34.25
N LEU A 7 31.55 19.37 -35.52
CA LEU A 7 30.43 19.39 -36.47
C LEU A 7 29.35 18.34 -36.17
N VAL A 8 29.71 17.17 -35.63
CA VAL A 8 28.73 16.14 -35.22
C VAL A 8 27.94 16.58 -33.99
N ASN A 9 28.55 17.36 -33.08
CA ASN A 9 27.82 17.94 -31.94
C ASN A 9 26.88 19.09 -32.35
N ILE A 10 27.20 19.85 -33.40
CA ILE A 10 26.30 20.92 -33.87
C ILE A 10 25.14 20.34 -34.69
N ILE A 11 25.39 19.32 -35.52
CA ILE A 11 24.32 18.69 -36.31
C ILE A 11 23.32 17.93 -35.40
N ASN A 12 23.78 17.31 -34.31
CA ASN A 12 22.88 16.67 -33.32
C ASN A 12 22.14 17.66 -32.40
N VAL A 13 22.60 18.91 -32.28
CA VAL A 13 21.94 19.97 -31.49
C VAL A 13 20.94 20.76 -32.35
N VAL A 14 21.16 20.86 -33.67
CA VAL A 14 20.27 21.58 -34.57
C VAL A 14 19.05 20.74 -35.01
N ASP A 15 19.12 19.41 -34.96
CA ASP A 15 18.01 18.52 -35.36
C ASP A 15 16.97 18.24 -34.24
N LYS A 16 17.08 18.94 -33.11
CA LYS A 16 16.10 18.92 -32.00
C LYS A 16 15.56 20.31 -31.69
N ALA A 17 15.01 20.99 -32.70
CA ALA A 17 13.88 21.87 -32.44
C ALA A 17 12.68 20.97 -32.05
N THR A 18 12.62 20.53 -30.80
CA THR A 18 11.51 19.71 -30.29
C THR A 18 10.27 20.59 -30.23
N ASN A 19 9.46 20.53 -31.28
CA ASN A 19 8.06 20.85 -31.21
C ASN A 19 7.37 19.66 -30.55
N ASP A 20 7.12 19.75 -29.25
CA ASP A 20 6.40 18.71 -28.53
C ASP A 20 4.92 19.07 -28.49
N GLU A 21 4.09 18.17 -28.99
CA GLU A 21 2.63 18.29 -28.97
C GLU A 21 2.05 17.15 -28.12
N PHE A 22 1.27 17.50 -27.10
CA PHE A 22 0.64 16.52 -26.20
C PHE A 22 -0.60 17.11 -25.53
N GLU A 23 -1.43 16.25 -24.92
CA GLU A 23 -2.61 16.68 -24.16
C GLU A 23 -2.35 16.68 -22.66
N VAL A 24 -2.91 17.65 -21.95
CA VAL A 24 -2.91 17.74 -20.48
C VAL A 24 -4.34 17.98 -20.00
N THR A 25 -4.73 17.32 -18.90
CA THR A 25 -6.02 17.56 -18.24
C THR A 25 -5.83 18.44 -17.01
N ARG A 26 -6.61 19.51 -16.88
CA ARG A 26 -6.59 20.42 -15.73
C ARG A 26 -8.00 20.92 -15.41
N GLU A 27 -8.40 20.87 -14.14
CA GLU A 27 -9.76 21.20 -13.69
C GLU A 27 -10.86 20.49 -14.52
N GLY A 28 -10.63 19.20 -14.85
CA GLY A 28 -11.55 18.38 -15.65
C GLY A 28 -11.60 18.73 -17.15
N ARG A 29 -10.77 19.67 -17.64
CA ARG A 29 -10.71 20.07 -19.06
C ARG A 29 -9.43 19.60 -19.71
N ARG A 30 -9.52 19.24 -21.00
CA ARG A 30 -8.37 18.82 -21.80
C ARG A 30 -7.80 19.99 -22.60
N PHE A 31 -6.48 20.14 -22.54
CA PHE A 31 -5.72 21.16 -23.25
C PHE A 31 -4.75 20.49 -24.21
N LYS A 32 -4.75 20.95 -25.46
CA LYS A 32 -3.72 20.65 -26.43
C LYS A 32 -2.55 21.59 -26.20
N ILE A 33 -1.39 21.05 -25.85
CA ILE A 33 -0.17 21.79 -25.55
C ILE A 33 0.81 21.67 -26.71
N LEU A 34 1.30 22.80 -27.19
CA LEU A 34 2.38 22.90 -28.16
C LEU A 34 3.57 23.64 -27.52
N VAL A 35 4.67 22.92 -27.32
CA VAL A 35 5.92 23.48 -26.78
C VAL A 35 6.92 23.64 -27.92
N HIS A 36 7.46 24.84 -28.08
CA HIS A 36 8.50 25.16 -29.04
C HIS A 36 9.78 25.55 -28.30
N GLY A 37 10.78 24.66 -28.29
CA GLY A 37 12.13 24.99 -27.82
C GLY A 37 12.83 25.96 -28.77
N ARG A 38 13.53 26.97 -28.24
CA ARG A 38 14.39 27.87 -29.01
C ARG A 38 15.76 27.97 -28.38
N PHE A 39 16.76 27.99 -29.27
CA PHE A 39 18.14 28.23 -28.93
C PHE A 39 18.59 29.51 -29.61
N HIS A 40 18.84 30.56 -28.82
CA HIS A 40 19.18 31.88 -29.36
C HIS A 40 20.69 32.04 -29.60
N HIS A 41 21.55 31.53 -28.70
CA HIS A 41 23.00 31.61 -28.82
C HIS A 41 23.74 30.55 -27.96
N PRO A 42 24.96 30.09 -28.32
CA PRO A 42 25.77 29.16 -27.52
C PRO A 42 26.11 29.56 -26.08
N SER A 43 25.88 30.82 -25.71
CA SER A 43 26.11 31.36 -24.37
C SER A 43 24.81 31.66 -23.61
N GLU A 44 23.64 31.39 -24.18
CA GLU A 44 22.33 31.63 -23.57
C GLU A 44 21.63 30.30 -23.27
N PRO A 45 20.88 30.21 -22.15
CA PRO A 45 20.14 29.00 -21.79
C PRO A 45 19.03 28.68 -22.80
N TRP A 46 18.63 27.41 -22.83
CA TRP A 46 17.51 26.96 -23.65
C TRP A 46 16.21 27.57 -23.14
N VAL A 47 15.38 28.12 -24.04
CA VAL A 47 14.10 28.72 -23.67
C VAL A 47 12.95 28.04 -24.40
N TYR A 48 11.80 27.93 -23.72
CA TYR A 48 10.59 27.31 -24.24
C TYR A 48 9.47 28.34 -24.42
N ASP A 49 8.84 28.33 -25.60
CA ASP A 49 7.55 28.98 -25.83
C ASP A 49 6.45 27.92 -25.76
N VAL A 50 5.42 28.12 -24.96
CA VAL A 50 4.32 27.15 -24.79
C VAL A 50 2.99 27.77 -25.20
N THR A 51 2.23 27.04 -26.02
CA THR A 51 0.85 27.38 -26.37
C THR A 51 -0.08 26.31 -25.82
N ALA A 52 -1.06 26.70 -25.01
CA ALA A 52 -2.13 25.81 -24.55
C ALA A 52 -3.43 26.16 -25.28
N THR A 53 -4.20 25.15 -25.69
CA THR A 53 -5.51 25.33 -26.35
C THR A 53 -6.54 24.41 -25.71
N ASP A 54 -7.61 24.96 -25.14
CA ASP A 54 -8.73 24.15 -24.62
C ASP A 54 -9.41 23.39 -25.76
N VAL A 55 -9.48 22.06 -25.66
CA VAL A 55 -9.96 21.17 -26.74
C VAL A 55 -11.45 21.39 -27.04
N ILE A 56 -12.22 21.87 -26.07
CA ILE A 56 -13.67 22.05 -26.19
C ILE A 56 -14.00 23.40 -26.84
N THR A 57 -13.39 24.48 -26.38
CA THR A 57 -13.75 25.85 -26.79
C THR A 57 -12.83 26.42 -27.86
N GLY A 58 -11.65 25.82 -28.08
CA GLY A 58 -10.61 26.34 -28.95
C GLY A 58 -9.91 27.59 -28.40
N THR A 59 -10.18 28.01 -27.16
CA THR A 59 -9.49 29.14 -26.52
C THR A 59 -8.03 28.79 -26.33
N SER A 60 -7.12 29.64 -26.81
CA SER A 60 -5.68 29.40 -26.74
C SER A 60 -4.91 30.57 -26.16
N GLU A 61 -3.88 30.26 -25.38
CA GLU A 61 -2.94 31.23 -24.83
C GLU A 61 -1.51 30.79 -25.11
N LYS A 62 -0.65 31.74 -25.48
CA LYS A 62 0.77 31.50 -25.76
C LYS A 62 1.64 32.31 -24.82
N ILE A 63 2.48 31.62 -24.06
CA ILE A 63 3.42 32.23 -23.13
C ILE A 63 4.84 31.89 -23.57
N ARG A 64 5.75 32.84 -23.43
CA ARG A 64 7.10 32.79 -24.01
C ARG A 64 8.16 32.91 -22.92
N HIS A 65 9.35 32.37 -23.21
CA HIS A 65 10.55 32.46 -22.37
C HIS A 65 10.44 31.75 -21.01
N PHE A 66 10.41 30.41 -21.04
CA PHE A 66 10.60 29.60 -19.84
C PHE A 66 11.92 28.83 -19.90
N ASP A 67 12.63 28.78 -18.77
CA ASP A 67 13.85 27.98 -18.61
C ASP A 67 13.54 26.48 -18.48
N ARG A 68 12.33 26.14 -18.01
CA ARG A 68 11.83 24.77 -17.88
C ARG A 68 10.51 24.59 -18.63
N LYS A 69 10.42 23.49 -19.37
CA LYS A 69 9.23 23.11 -20.15
C LYS A 69 7.96 22.98 -19.28
N GLU A 70 8.08 22.40 -18.09
CA GLU A 70 6.97 22.12 -17.17
C GLU A 70 6.29 23.40 -16.66
N ASP A 71 7.08 24.41 -16.33
CA ASP A 71 6.58 25.69 -15.82
C ASP A 71 5.76 26.43 -16.89
N GLY A 72 6.24 26.42 -18.14
CA GLY A 72 5.51 27.00 -19.27
C GLY A 72 4.20 26.29 -19.60
N VAL A 73 4.13 24.96 -19.40
CA VAL A 73 2.90 24.17 -19.61
C VAL A 73 1.86 24.52 -18.54
N ASN A 74 2.28 24.62 -17.28
CA ASN A 74 1.41 24.99 -16.18
C ASN A 74 0.85 26.41 -16.34
N GLU A 75 1.71 27.37 -16.65
CA GLU A 75 1.33 28.77 -16.80
C GLU A 75 0.39 28.96 -18.00
N ALA A 76 0.67 28.33 -19.15
CA ALA A 76 -0.16 28.42 -20.34
C ALA A 76 -1.56 27.81 -20.11
N ALA A 77 -1.66 26.67 -19.43
CA ALA A 77 -2.95 26.06 -19.11
C ALA A 77 -3.77 26.90 -18.11
N ASN A 78 -3.10 27.49 -17.10
CA ASN A 78 -3.76 28.40 -16.15
C ASN A 78 -4.26 29.69 -16.83
N ALA A 79 -3.50 30.24 -17.78
CA ALA A 79 -3.92 31.42 -18.53
C ALA A 79 -5.19 31.15 -19.37
N VAL A 80 -5.29 29.98 -20.01
CA VAL A 80 -6.52 29.59 -20.71
C VAL A 80 -7.69 29.43 -19.73
N LEU A 81 -7.48 28.80 -18.57
CA LEU A 81 -8.51 28.67 -17.54
C LEU A 81 -8.99 30.03 -17.04
N HIS A 82 -8.09 30.99 -16.84
CA HIS A 82 -8.43 32.36 -16.49
C HIS A 82 -9.29 33.03 -17.56
N ALA A 83 -8.87 32.95 -18.84
CA ALA A 83 -9.63 33.49 -19.96
C ALA A 83 -11.01 32.84 -20.11
N LEU A 84 -11.16 31.56 -19.78
CA LEU A 84 -12.44 30.86 -19.78
C LEU A 84 -13.35 31.27 -18.61
N ARG A 85 -12.77 31.57 -17.44
CA ARG A 85 -13.50 32.10 -16.28
C ARG A 85 -14.03 33.50 -16.56
N GLU A 86 -13.24 34.37 -17.18
CA GLU A 86 -13.70 35.71 -17.61
C GLU A 86 -14.85 35.65 -18.62
N LYS A 87 -14.87 34.61 -19.46
CA LYS A 87 -15.95 34.37 -20.43
C LYS A 87 -17.15 33.62 -19.85
N GLY A 88 -17.14 33.29 -18.56
CA GLY A 88 -18.21 32.53 -17.89
C GLY A 88 -18.37 31.09 -18.37
N VAL A 89 -17.35 30.52 -19.02
CA VAL A 89 -17.36 29.16 -19.60
C VAL A 89 -16.94 28.10 -18.59
N VAL A 90 -16.22 28.51 -17.53
CA VAL A 90 -15.86 27.68 -16.38
C VAL A 90 -16.45 28.35 -15.14
N GLY A 91 -17.35 27.65 -14.44
CA GLY A 91 -17.99 28.14 -13.23
C GLY A 91 -16.99 28.29 -12.10
N GLY A 92 -16.71 29.54 -11.72
CA GLY A 92 -16.00 29.84 -10.49
C GLY A 92 -16.97 29.93 -9.32
N VAL A 93 -16.63 29.27 -8.20
CA VAL A 93 -17.10 29.64 -6.87
C VAL A 93 -16.76 31.13 -6.64
N PRO A 94 -17.70 31.97 -6.15
CA PRO A 94 -17.42 33.38 -5.94
C PRO A 94 -16.48 33.59 -4.74
N MET A 95 -15.63 34.61 -4.86
CA MET A 95 -14.89 35.18 -3.73
C MET A 95 -15.86 35.54 -2.59
N VAL A 96 -15.72 34.88 -1.44
CA VAL A 96 -16.45 35.25 -0.21
C VAL A 96 -15.70 36.41 0.45
N THR A 97 -16.27 37.60 0.36
CA THR A 97 -16.06 38.66 1.34
C THR A 97 -16.89 38.33 2.59
N THR A 98 -16.30 38.63 3.75
CA THR A 98 -16.84 38.50 5.10
C THR A 98 -18.26 39.04 5.29
N GLU A 99 -18.94 38.50 6.33
CA GLU A 99 -20.28 38.84 6.86
C GLU A 99 -21.45 38.05 6.25
N ASP A 100 -21.85 36.93 6.85
CA ASP A 100 -22.95 36.93 7.83
C ASP A 100 -23.20 35.54 8.44
N ARG A 101 -23.62 35.53 9.71
CA ARG A 101 -24.03 34.33 10.46
C ARG A 101 -25.43 33.89 10.03
N GLY A 102 -25.66 32.58 9.90
CA GLY A 102 -26.98 32.01 10.20
C GLY A 102 -27.42 30.81 9.38
N GLN A 103 -27.79 29.76 10.12
CA GLN A 103 -28.78 28.73 9.80
C GLN A 103 -28.31 27.45 9.09
N ILE A 104 -28.18 26.45 9.96
CA ILE A 104 -28.35 25.01 9.74
C ILE A 104 -29.66 24.73 8.99
N ALA A 105 -29.61 23.89 7.96
CA ALA A 105 -30.77 23.13 7.49
C ALA A 105 -30.35 21.75 6.97
N LEU A 106 -30.94 20.73 7.59
CA LEU A 106 -31.05 19.37 7.07
C LEU A 106 -31.66 19.35 5.66
N ALA A 107 -31.11 18.53 4.77
CA ALA A 107 -31.82 17.96 3.63
C ALA A 107 -31.26 16.54 3.42
N SER A 108 -31.88 15.50 3.99
CA SER A 108 -32.93 14.67 3.38
C SER A 108 -32.51 13.99 2.08
N ARG A 109 -32.36 12.65 2.18
CA ARG A 109 -32.35 11.67 1.09
C ARG A 109 -33.40 12.00 0.03
N SER A 110 -33.00 11.99 -1.24
CA SER A 110 -33.86 11.64 -2.37
C SER A 110 -33.12 10.62 -3.23
N GLU A 111 -33.72 9.45 -3.37
CA GLU A 111 -33.34 8.41 -4.32
C GLU A 111 -33.69 8.92 -5.73
N ASP A 112 -32.69 9.18 -6.55
CA ASP A 112 -32.85 9.29 -7.99
C ASP A 112 -32.03 8.20 -8.67
N ILE A 113 -32.76 7.29 -9.30
CA ILE A 113 -32.26 6.14 -10.03
C ILE A 113 -31.62 6.66 -11.31
N ASN A 114 -30.28 6.76 -11.33
CA ASN A 114 -29.53 7.09 -12.53
C ASN A 114 -29.00 5.79 -13.17
N LEU A 115 -29.73 5.30 -14.18
CA LEU A 115 -29.25 4.25 -15.08
C LEU A 115 -28.15 4.83 -15.98
N GLY A 116 -26.90 4.38 -15.79
CA GLY A 116 -25.84 4.51 -16.81
C GLY A 116 -24.62 5.36 -16.48
N GLY A 117 -24.33 5.67 -15.21
CA GLY A 117 -23.05 6.24 -14.80
C GLY A 117 -22.04 5.16 -14.39
N ALA A 118 -20.76 5.33 -14.70
CA ALA A 118 -19.68 4.56 -14.08
C ALA A 118 -19.86 4.56 -12.54
N PRO A 119 -19.59 3.46 -11.82
CA PRO A 119 -19.81 3.41 -10.38
C PRO A 119 -19.05 4.57 -9.72
N ALA A 120 -19.73 5.26 -8.80
CA ALA A 120 -19.10 6.29 -7.99
C ALA A 120 -17.82 5.71 -7.36
N VAL A 121 -16.68 6.35 -7.61
CA VAL A 121 -15.41 5.97 -6.99
C VAL A 121 -15.60 6.13 -5.49
N PHE A 122 -15.46 5.04 -4.76
CA PHE A 122 -15.61 5.06 -3.31
C PHE A 122 -14.35 5.71 -2.73
N GLN A 123 -14.43 6.98 -2.35
CA GLN A 123 -13.30 7.77 -1.89
C GLN A 123 -13.68 8.46 -0.58
N TYR A 124 -12.75 8.50 0.37
CA TYR A 124 -12.97 9.07 1.71
C TYR A 124 -12.65 10.57 1.76
N GLY A 125 -12.54 11.22 0.60
CA GLY A 125 -12.39 12.68 0.46
C GLY A 125 -11.01 13.22 0.78
N ILE A 126 -9.99 12.36 0.92
CA ILE A 126 -8.59 12.75 1.08
C ILE A 126 -7.83 12.27 -0.17
N GLU A 127 -7.23 13.19 -0.89
CA GLU A 127 -6.40 12.89 -2.06
C GLU A 127 -4.92 13.08 -1.75
N PRO A 128 -4.05 12.21 -2.29
CA PRO A 128 -2.63 12.47 -2.25
C PRO A 128 -2.27 13.62 -3.20
N ASP A 129 -1.07 14.16 -3.06
CA ASP A 129 -0.53 15.09 -4.06
C ASP A 129 -0.18 14.38 -5.38
N VAL A 130 0.35 15.15 -6.33
CA VAL A 130 0.71 14.67 -7.68
C VAL A 130 1.76 13.54 -7.69
N ASP A 131 2.46 13.32 -6.58
CA ASP A 131 3.47 12.28 -6.41
C ASP A 131 2.96 11.14 -5.51
N GLY A 132 1.69 11.14 -5.14
CA GLY A 132 1.10 10.10 -4.30
C GLY A 132 1.35 10.31 -2.79
N LEU A 133 1.83 11.48 -2.35
CA LEU A 133 2.14 11.74 -0.95
C LEU A 133 0.96 12.39 -0.20
N TYR A 134 0.73 11.94 1.04
CA TYR A 134 -0.24 12.53 1.97
C TYR A 134 0.39 13.44 3.03
N THR A 135 1.64 13.84 2.83
CA THR A 135 2.47 14.50 3.86
C THR A 135 1.93 15.86 4.33
N SER A 136 1.01 16.47 3.58
CA SER A 136 0.31 17.71 3.92
C SER A 136 -0.96 17.52 4.75
N VAL A 137 -1.47 16.29 4.87
CA VAL A 137 -2.75 15.98 5.51
C VAL A 137 -2.55 15.59 6.98
N LEU A 138 -3.39 16.10 7.87
CA LEU A 138 -3.31 15.84 9.31
C LEU A 138 -4.48 15.00 9.82
N ILE A 139 -4.19 14.06 10.73
CA ILE A 139 -5.21 13.25 11.41
C ILE A 139 -5.92 14.12 12.47
N PRO A 140 -7.26 14.15 12.48
CA PRO A 140 -8.01 14.80 13.55
C PRO A 140 -7.69 14.19 14.93
N PRO A 141 -7.75 14.97 16.02
CA PRO A 141 -7.67 14.41 17.36
C PRO A 141 -8.88 13.51 17.64
N ALA A 142 -8.65 12.42 18.38
CA ALA A 142 -9.73 11.52 18.80
C ALA A 142 -10.50 12.08 20.00
N HIS A 143 -11.81 11.83 20.01
CA HIS A 143 -12.73 12.23 21.08
C HIS A 143 -13.62 11.04 21.50
N PRO A 144 -13.03 9.98 22.09
CA PRO A 144 -13.76 8.79 22.48
C PRO A 144 -14.74 9.09 23.62
N ASP A 145 -15.89 8.41 23.59
CA ASP A 145 -16.82 8.39 24.71
C ASP A 145 -16.39 7.39 25.79
N GLN A 146 -17.06 7.43 26.95
CA GLN A 146 -16.72 6.57 28.08
C GLN A 146 -16.95 5.08 27.79
N ALA A 147 -17.84 4.73 26.85
CA ALA A 147 -18.14 3.35 26.51
C ALA A 147 -17.02 2.73 25.65
N LEU A 148 -16.40 3.53 24.77
CA LEU A 148 -15.24 3.14 23.97
C LEU A 148 -14.04 2.81 24.87
N LEU A 149 -13.86 3.57 25.95
CA LEU A 149 -12.73 3.44 26.88
C LEU A 149 -12.89 2.31 27.92
N ASP A 150 -13.83 1.37 27.74
CA ASP A 150 -13.98 0.21 28.62
C ASP A 150 -12.81 -0.80 28.41
N PRO A 151 -11.90 -0.98 29.40
CA PRO A 151 -10.76 -1.90 29.28
C PRO A 151 -11.16 -3.37 29.15
N ARG A 152 -12.43 -3.72 29.39
CA ARG A 152 -12.96 -5.06 29.14
C ARG A 152 -13.15 -5.33 27.65
N SER A 153 -13.51 -4.31 26.88
CA SER A 153 -13.84 -4.43 25.45
C SER A 153 -12.79 -3.82 24.50
N THR A 154 -11.91 -2.94 25.02
CA THR A 154 -10.95 -2.16 24.23
C THR A 154 -9.54 -2.31 24.80
N TYR A 155 -8.54 -2.42 23.93
CA TYR A 155 -7.14 -2.35 24.35
C TYR A 155 -6.82 -0.95 24.88
N VAL A 156 -6.20 -0.90 26.06
CA VAL A 156 -5.77 0.35 26.69
C VAL A 156 -4.56 0.89 25.94
N THR A 157 -4.74 1.98 25.20
CA THR A 157 -3.68 2.62 24.41
C THR A 157 -3.34 4.04 24.85
N TRP A 158 -3.93 4.49 25.97
CA TRP A 158 -3.85 5.85 26.52
C TRP A 158 -3.14 5.94 27.89
N GLU A 159 -2.73 4.81 28.47
CA GLU A 159 -1.99 4.80 29.74
C GLU A 159 -0.47 4.79 29.56
N SER A 160 0.02 4.33 28.41
CA SER A 160 1.45 4.30 28.10
C SER A 160 1.93 5.67 27.60
N PRO A 161 3.18 6.08 27.92
CA PRO A 161 3.77 7.32 27.43
C PRO A 161 3.82 7.46 25.90
N ARG A 162 3.80 6.35 25.15
CA ARG A 162 3.79 6.33 23.69
C ARG A 162 2.93 5.19 23.16
N LYS A 163 2.42 5.36 21.93
CA LYS A 163 1.65 4.30 21.26
C LYS A 163 2.51 3.04 21.10
N GLY A 164 3.76 3.22 20.67
CA GLY A 164 4.67 2.12 20.40
C GLY A 164 5.76 2.52 19.42
N LEU A 165 6.54 1.53 18.99
CA LEU A 165 7.41 1.64 17.83
C LEU A 165 6.65 1.18 16.58
N VAL A 166 6.92 1.81 15.45
CA VAL A 166 6.54 1.30 14.13
C VAL A 166 7.81 0.94 13.36
N TYR A 167 8.07 -0.35 13.24
CA TYR A 167 9.18 -0.89 12.44
C TYR A 167 8.77 -0.89 10.98
N ILE A 168 9.52 -0.19 10.13
CA ILE A 168 9.22 -0.06 8.70
C ILE A 168 10.41 -0.61 7.92
N LEU A 169 10.23 -1.78 7.31
CA LEU A 169 11.16 -2.33 6.32
C LEU A 169 10.72 -1.90 4.92
N ASN A 170 11.58 -1.16 4.23
CA ASN A 170 11.43 -0.83 2.82
C ASN A 170 12.59 -1.42 2.01
N ASN A 171 12.39 -2.62 1.47
CA ASN A 171 13.32 -3.19 0.49
C ASN A 171 12.88 -2.73 -0.90
N SER A 172 13.69 -1.88 -1.53
CA SER A 172 13.41 -1.25 -2.81
C SER A 172 14.37 -1.66 -3.93
N HIS A 173 15.53 -2.24 -3.58
CA HIS A 173 16.55 -2.65 -4.55
C HIS A 173 17.06 -4.08 -4.25
N PHE A 174 16.95 -4.96 -5.27
CA PHE A 174 17.29 -6.38 -5.21
C PHE A 174 18.33 -6.71 -6.29
N PRO A 175 19.62 -6.52 -6.02
CA PRO A 175 20.66 -6.55 -7.04
C PRO A 175 20.82 -7.91 -7.74
N TYR A 176 20.38 -9.00 -7.10
CA TYR A 176 20.52 -10.37 -7.62
C TYR A 176 19.26 -10.90 -8.31
N LEU A 177 18.20 -10.10 -8.40
CA LEU A 177 16.99 -10.43 -9.15
C LEU A 177 17.08 -9.92 -10.60
N PRO A 178 16.26 -10.46 -11.51
CA PRO A 178 16.15 -9.97 -12.89
C PRO A 178 15.72 -8.50 -12.92
N ASP A 179 16.01 -7.79 -14.02
CA ASP A 179 15.83 -6.33 -14.10
C ASP A 179 14.42 -5.86 -13.76
N ARG A 180 13.37 -6.61 -14.14
CA ARG A 180 11.96 -6.30 -13.82
C ARG A 180 11.63 -6.32 -12.32
N SER A 181 12.44 -6.99 -11.51
CA SER A 181 12.25 -7.13 -10.05
C SER A 181 13.45 -6.62 -9.26
N LYS A 182 14.37 -5.95 -9.95
CA LYS A 182 15.55 -5.36 -9.32
C LYS A 182 15.18 -4.10 -8.56
N LEU A 183 14.20 -3.34 -9.03
CA LEU A 183 13.76 -2.10 -8.42
C LEU A 183 12.26 -2.18 -8.10
N ARG A 184 11.88 -1.59 -6.96
CA ARG A 184 10.48 -1.42 -6.54
C ARG A 184 10.12 0.05 -6.53
N ARG A 185 9.93 0.63 -7.72
CA ARG A 185 9.65 2.07 -7.89
C ARG A 185 8.32 2.45 -7.22
N GLY A 186 8.29 3.62 -6.57
CA GLY A 186 7.14 4.09 -5.78
C GLY A 186 7.12 3.57 -4.34
N SER A 187 7.99 2.61 -3.97
CA SER A 187 8.07 2.11 -2.59
C SER A 187 8.66 3.14 -1.62
N ASP A 188 9.33 4.17 -2.13
CA ASP A 188 9.76 5.35 -1.37
C ASP A 188 8.59 6.28 -1.02
N VAL A 189 7.58 6.40 -1.88
CA VAL A 189 6.31 7.10 -1.58
C VAL A 189 5.55 6.35 -0.49
N ASP A 190 5.46 5.02 -0.61
CA ASP A 190 4.87 4.16 0.43
C ASP A 190 5.55 4.37 1.79
N LEU A 191 6.89 4.39 1.82
CA LEU A 191 7.67 4.64 3.03
C LEU A 191 7.34 6.00 3.65
N GLN A 192 7.29 7.06 2.84
CA GLN A 192 7.00 8.41 3.32
C GLN A 192 5.58 8.51 3.90
N ASN A 193 4.60 7.92 3.23
CA ASN A 193 3.21 7.92 3.69
C ASN A 193 3.02 7.13 4.99
N VAL A 194 3.56 5.91 5.08
CA VAL A 194 3.51 5.11 6.32
C VAL A 194 4.17 5.86 7.47
N LYS A 195 5.36 6.43 7.24
CA LYS A 195 6.08 7.20 8.25
C LYS A 195 5.24 8.39 8.72
N HIS A 196 4.64 9.14 7.79
CA HIS A 196 3.79 10.30 8.09
C HIS A 196 2.57 9.93 8.92
N VAL A 197 1.78 8.96 8.45
CA VAL A 197 0.53 8.53 9.09
C VAL A 197 0.82 7.98 10.49
N PHE A 198 1.75 7.04 10.63
CA PHE A 198 1.98 6.39 11.93
C PHE A 198 2.68 7.31 12.94
N SER A 199 3.44 8.31 12.49
CA SER A 199 3.93 9.37 13.39
C SER A 199 2.77 10.16 14.00
N GLN A 200 1.74 10.49 13.21
CA GLN A 200 0.55 11.21 13.69
C GLN A 200 -0.34 10.37 14.63
N LEU A 201 -0.32 9.04 14.48
CA LEU A 201 -0.97 8.10 15.39
C LEU A 201 -0.21 7.89 16.71
N GLY A 202 0.96 8.53 16.87
CA GLY A 202 1.76 8.50 18.10
C GLY A 202 2.77 7.35 18.16
N PHE A 203 3.06 6.68 17.05
CA PHE A 203 4.18 5.72 16.97
C PHE A 203 5.50 6.43 16.67
N GLU A 204 6.59 5.89 17.21
CA GLU A 204 7.95 6.28 16.86
C GLU A 204 8.46 5.42 15.67
N PRO A 205 8.75 6.02 14.50
CA PRO A 205 9.19 5.25 13.33
C PRO A 205 10.63 4.76 13.42
N LEU A 206 10.83 3.47 13.14
CA LEU A 206 12.13 2.83 12.94
C LEU A 206 12.25 2.38 11.48
N VAL A 207 12.96 3.16 10.68
CA VAL A 207 13.06 2.94 9.23
C VAL A 207 14.30 2.10 8.91
N HIS A 208 14.08 0.98 8.24
CA HIS A 208 15.09 0.07 7.73
C HIS A 208 14.94 -0.06 6.21
N GLN A 209 16.04 0.03 5.47
CA GLN A 209 16.01 -0.01 4.01
C GLN A 209 16.98 -1.03 3.47
N ASN A 210 16.52 -1.78 2.46
CA ASN A 210 17.33 -2.70 1.67
C ASN A 210 18.12 -3.75 2.48
N LEU A 211 17.47 -4.36 3.46
CA LEU A 211 18.06 -5.39 4.31
C LEU A 211 17.99 -6.78 3.64
N SER A 212 19.07 -7.54 3.79
CA SER A 212 19.10 -8.98 3.52
C SER A 212 18.25 -9.76 4.53
N ARG A 213 17.97 -11.03 4.24
CA ARG A 213 17.22 -11.93 5.13
C ARG A 213 17.78 -11.95 6.56
N VAL A 214 19.10 -12.07 6.69
CA VAL A 214 19.78 -12.15 7.99
C VAL A 214 19.67 -10.82 8.73
N GLU A 215 19.86 -9.71 8.03
CA GLU A 215 19.75 -8.37 8.61
C GLU A 215 18.32 -8.10 9.09
N ILE A 216 17.29 -8.46 8.32
CA ILE A 216 15.87 -8.34 8.74
C ILE A 216 15.65 -9.05 10.08
N LEU A 217 16.14 -10.28 10.22
CA LEU A 217 15.96 -11.05 11.46
C LEU A 217 16.74 -10.46 12.64
N SER A 218 17.93 -9.90 12.39
CA SER A 218 18.77 -9.25 13.40
C SER A 218 18.13 -7.95 13.90
N THR A 219 17.72 -7.06 12.99
CA THR A 219 17.11 -5.78 13.35
C THR A 219 15.76 -5.96 14.05
N LEU A 220 15.02 -7.01 13.72
CA LEU A 220 13.83 -7.39 14.48
C LEU A 220 14.16 -7.87 15.91
N ASP A 221 15.22 -8.67 16.10
CA ASP A 221 15.66 -9.05 17.47
C ASP A 221 16.10 -7.82 18.26
N GLU A 222 16.86 -6.91 17.65
CA GLU A 222 17.28 -5.65 18.28
C GLU A 222 16.08 -4.80 18.68
N THR A 223 15.07 -4.70 17.83
CA THR A 223 13.82 -3.98 18.11
C THR A 223 13.06 -4.62 19.27
N VAL A 224 12.93 -5.95 19.29
CA VAL A 224 12.29 -6.68 20.39
C VAL A 224 13.06 -6.49 21.71
N ASN A 225 14.39 -6.53 21.66
CA ASN A 225 15.23 -6.28 22.84
C ASN A 225 15.03 -4.86 23.38
N ARG A 226 14.94 -3.87 22.50
CA ARG A 226 14.61 -2.49 22.86
C ARG A 226 13.24 -2.39 23.53
N ILE A 227 12.20 -2.98 22.94
CA ILE A 227 10.84 -2.98 23.50
C ILE A 227 10.82 -3.62 24.89
N ASN A 228 11.51 -4.74 25.09
CA ASN A 228 11.63 -5.38 26.40
C ASN A 228 12.37 -4.51 27.41
N ALA A 229 13.44 -3.82 27.00
CA ALA A 229 14.19 -2.92 27.87
C ALA A 229 13.37 -1.68 28.29
N GLU A 230 12.49 -1.20 27.40
CA GLU A 230 11.59 -0.07 27.67
C GLU A 230 10.29 -0.49 28.42
N GLY A 231 9.99 -1.79 28.48
CA GLY A 231 8.90 -2.34 29.28
C GLY A 231 7.53 -1.75 28.93
N ASP A 232 6.86 -1.17 29.94
CA ASP A 232 5.50 -0.65 29.81
C ASP A 232 5.38 0.70 29.10
N ALA A 233 6.50 1.23 28.60
CA ALA A 233 6.50 2.44 27.78
C ALA A 233 5.69 2.30 26.49
N HIS A 234 5.50 1.08 25.98
CA HIS A 234 4.76 0.82 24.75
C HIS A 234 3.38 0.23 25.04
N SER A 235 2.33 0.82 24.47
CA SER A 235 0.97 0.25 24.51
C SER A 235 0.70 -0.76 23.39
N SER A 236 1.50 -0.74 22.32
CA SER A 236 1.33 -1.55 21.11
C SER A 236 2.64 -1.60 20.31
N PHE A 237 2.67 -2.42 19.26
CA PHE A 237 3.78 -2.46 18.32
C PHE A 237 3.27 -2.65 16.89
N CYS A 238 3.90 -1.98 15.93
CA CYS A 238 3.52 -2.04 14.54
C CYS A 238 4.70 -2.41 13.63
N LEU A 239 4.43 -3.20 12.60
CA LEU A 239 5.39 -3.68 11.62
C LEU A 239 4.85 -3.43 10.22
N PHE A 240 5.63 -2.77 9.37
CA PHE A 240 5.41 -2.66 7.93
C PHE A 240 6.52 -3.38 7.20
N PHE A 241 6.18 -4.40 6.43
CA PHE A 241 7.10 -5.06 5.51
C PHE A 241 6.70 -4.71 4.08
N MET A 242 7.52 -3.90 3.42
CA MET A 242 7.36 -3.50 2.02
C MET A 242 8.53 -4.07 1.23
N SER A 243 8.31 -5.21 0.57
CA SER A 243 9.35 -5.98 -0.12
C SER A 243 8.72 -6.85 -1.23
N HIS A 244 9.55 -7.54 -2.02
CA HIS A 244 9.08 -8.74 -2.72
C HIS A 244 8.70 -9.83 -1.71
N GLY A 245 7.95 -10.83 -2.15
CA GLY A 245 7.53 -11.92 -1.28
C GLY A 245 6.83 -13.03 -2.04
N ASN A 246 6.43 -14.04 -1.28
CA ASN A 246 5.64 -15.16 -1.75
C ASN A 246 4.58 -15.51 -0.68
N TRP A 247 3.92 -16.66 -0.82
CA TRP A 247 2.89 -17.08 0.13
C TRP A 247 3.40 -17.28 1.57
N GLU A 248 4.69 -17.55 1.77
CA GLU A 248 5.33 -17.81 3.08
C GLU A 248 5.72 -16.53 3.81
N GLY A 249 6.12 -15.47 3.08
CA GLY A 249 6.59 -14.24 3.70
C GLY A 249 7.29 -13.28 2.73
N VAL A 250 8.28 -12.56 3.25
CA VAL A 250 8.92 -11.42 2.58
C VAL A 250 10.38 -11.70 2.25
N SER A 251 10.84 -11.24 1.09
CA SER A 251 12.20 -11.45 0.59
C SER A 251 13.19 -10.46 1.19
N GLY A 252 14.39 -10.92 1.53
CA GLY A 252 15.56 -10.07 1.75
C GLY A 252 16.12 -9.54 0.42
N THR A 253 16.95 -8.50 0.44
CA THR A 253 17.61 -7.96 -0.78
C THR A 253 18.65 -8.91 -1.38
N ASP A 254 19.08 -9.90 -0.61
CA ASP A 254 19.92 -11.02 -1.04
C ASP A 254 19.16 -12.11 -1.82
N ALA A 255 17.84 -11.91 -2.04
CA ALA A 255 17.00 -12.81 -2.80
C ALA A 255 17.57 -13.13 -4.18
N ARG A 256 17.55 -14.41 -4.53
CA ARG A 256 17.88 -14.91 -5.86
C ARG A 256 16.66 -15.59 -6.48
N PRO A 257 16.60 -15.72 -7.81
CA PRO A 257 15.49 -16.42 -8.48
C PRO A 257 15.23 -17.85 -7.97
N ALA A 258 16.25 -18.49 -7.41
CA ALA A 258 16.18 -19.88 -6.94
C ALA A 258 15.63 -20.05 -5.51
N ASP A 259 15.77 -19.04 -4.63
CA ASP A 259 15.50 -19.22 -3.20
C ASP A 259 14.72 -18.08 -2.55
N HIS A 260 14.60 -16.92 -3.19
CA HIS A 260 13.90 -15.71 -2.73
C HIS A 260 14.30 -15.17 -1.34
N ARG A 261 15.15 -15.87 -0.58
CA ARG A 261 15.64 -15.51 0.77
C ARG A 261 14.51 -15.02 1.67
N ILE A 262 13.46 -15.83 1.76
CA ILE A 262 12.25 -15.49 2.50
C ILE A 262 12.51 -15.49 4.01
N VAL A 263 12.01 -14.43 4.67
CA VAL A 263 11.69 -14.40 6.09
C VAL A 263 10.21 -14.74 6.23
N THR A 264 9.90 -15.87 6.86
CA THR A 264 8.52 -16.35 6.90
C THR A 264 7.68 -15.56 7.90
N ARG A 265 6.35 -15.57 7.71
CA ARG A 265 5.40 -15.00 8.67
C ARG A 265 5.54 -15.63 10.06
N ASP A 266 5.85 -16.93 10.12
CA ASP A 266 6.03 -17.64 11.40
C ASP A 266 7.33 -17.22 12.09
N GLU A 267 8.42 -17.01 11.34
CA GLU A 267 9.67 -16.45 11.90
C GLU A 267 9.44 -15.05 12.47
N ILE A 268 8.67 -14.20 11.79
CA ILE A 268 8.30 -12.87 12.28
C ILE A 268 7.46 -12.99 13.56
N LYS A 269 6.38 -13.80 13.53
CA LYS A 269 5.49 -13.99 14.69
C LYS A 269 6.22 -14.59 15.89
N ALA A 270 7.16 -15.52 15.67
CA ALA A 270 7.95 -16.15 16.73
C ALA A 270 8.74 -15.13 17.57
N LYS A 271 9.25 -14.06 16.93
CA LYS A 271 9.97 -12.96 17.61
C LYS A 271 9.07 -12.18 18.56
N LEU A 272 7.76 -12.13 18.29
CA LEU A 272 6.79 -11.31 19.02
C LEU A 272 5.98 -12.10 20.07
N THR A 273 6.32 -13.37 20.28
CA THR A 273 5.67 -14.20 21.29
C THR A 273 5.91 -13.65 22.69
N GLY A 274 4.98 -13.89 23.62
CA GLY A 274 5.10 -13.46 25.02
C GLY A 274 6.40 -13.90 25.72
N ARG A 275 6.97 -15.04 25.31
CA ARG A 275 8.27 -15.53 25.79
C ARG A 275 9.43 -14.66 25.32
N ARG A 276 9.39 -14.18 24.07
CA ARG A 276 10.46 -13.40 23.43
C ARG A 276 10.28 -11.89 23.65
N CYS A 277 9.05 -11.41 23.71
CA CYS A 277 8.68 -10.02 23.87
C CYS A 277 7.67 -9.85 25.02
N LYS A 278 8.14 -10.02 26.26
CA LYS A 278 7.31 -9.95 27.48
C LYS A 278 6.59 -8.61 27.62
N ALA A 279 7.25 -7.52 27.22
CA ALA A 279 6.68 -6.17 27.29
C ALA A 279 5.43 -5.97 26.42
N LEU A 280 5.18 -6.84 25.42
CA LEU A 280 3.99 -6.83 24.56
C LEU A 280 2.98 -7.94 24.88
N LEU A 281 3.14 -8.66 26.01
CA LEU A 281 2.14 -9.62 26.45
C LEU A 281 0.83 -8.89 26.78
N GLY A 282 -0.29 -9.34 26.22
CA GLY A 282 -1.58 -8.64 26.39
C GLY A 282 -1.75 -7.37 25.56
N LYS A 283 -0.72 -6.95 24.80
CA LYS A 283 -0.71 -5.73 24.00
C LYS A 283 -0.79 -6.05 22.49
N PRO A 284 -1.49 -5.23 21.69
CA PRO A 284 -1.70 -5.48 20.27
C PRO A 284 -0.41 -5.33 19.45
N LYS A 285 -0.19 -6.30 18.56
CA LYS A 285 0.95 -6.38 17.63
C LYS A 285 0.41 -6.38 16.20
N LEU A 286 0.61 -5.28 15.46
CA LEU A 286 0.03 -5.07 14.15
C LEU A 286 1.09 -5.30 13.07
N ILE A 287 0.79 -6.14 12.08
CA ILE A 287 1.72 -6.50 11.01
C ILE A 287 1.05 -6.23 9.66
N PHE A 288 1.59 -5.29 8.91
CA PHE A 288 1.15 -4.94 7.56
C PHE A 288 2.20 -5.42 6.55
N ILE A 289 1.77 -6.24 5.59
CA ILE A 289 2.64 -6.87 4.60
C ILE A 289 2.22 -6.43 3.20
N GLN A 290 3.03 -5.56 2.62
CA GLN A 290 2.99 -5.17 1.21
C GLN A 290 3.98 -6.03 0.43
N ALA A 291 3.51 -7.20 0.01
CA ALA A 291 4.24 -8.15 -0.82
C ALA A 291 3.27 -9.06 -1.58
N CYS A 292 3.72 -9.61 -2.72
CA CYS A 292 2.99 -10.66 -3.42
C CYS A 292 2.87 -11.94 -2.59
N ARG A 293 1.80 -12.71 -2.84
CA ARG A 293 1.55 -14.00 -2.16
C ARG A 293 1.35 -15.15 -3.14
N GLY A 294 1.69 -14.95 -4.41
CA GLY A 294 1.60 -15.93 -5.48
C GLY A 294 1.73 -15.26 -6.84
N ASN A 295 1.38 -15.99 -7.88
CA ASN A 295 1.60 -15.61 -9.28
C ASN A 295 0.30 -15.49 -10.10
N ALA A 296 -0.86 -15.42 -9.44
CA ALA A 296 -2.15 -15.26 -10.11
C ALA A 296 -2.63 -13.80 -10.10
N PHE A 297 -3.29 -13.40 -11.19
CA PHE A 297 -4.07 -12.16 -11.24
C PHE A 297 -5.47 -12.39 -10.65
N THR A 298 -5.97 -11.43 -9.87
CA THR A 298 -7.39 -11.40 -9.53
C THR A 298 -8.14 -10.80 -10.72
N ARG A 299 -8.97 -11.62 -11.38
CA ARG A 299 -9.83 -11.21 -12.50
C ARG A 299 -11.25 -10.90 -12.02
N ASN A 300 -12.03 -10.24 -12.85
CA ASN A 300 -13.46 -10.02 -12.61
C ASN A 300 -14.22 -11.35 -12.52
N ALA A 301 -15.18 -11.44 -11.60
CA ALA A 301 -16.04 -12.63 -11.48
C ALA A 301 -16.81 -12.90 -12.79
N ASP A 302 -17.28 -11.86 -13.46
CA ASP A 302 -18.05 -11.96 -14.71
C ASP A 302 -17.20 -12.43 -15.92
N GLU A 303 -15.87 -12.37 -15.82
CA GLU A 303 -14.96 -12.85 -16.88
C GLU A 303 -14.68 -14.36 -16.79
N LEU A 304 -14.86 -14.98 -15.62
CA LEU A 304 -14.61 -16.41 -15.41
C LEU A 304 -15.65 -17.29 -16.10
N ASP A 305 -16.89 -16.81 -16.25
CA ASP A 305 -17.95 -17.52 -16.97
C ASP A 305 -17.78 -17.49 -18.49
N ALA A 306 -16.93 -16.59 -19.02
CA ALA A 306 -16.71 -16.43 -20.46
C ALA A 306 -15.53 -17.25 -21.02
N ILE A 307 -14.66 -17.81 -20.18
CA ILE A 307 -13.43 -18.50 -20.61
C ILE A 307 -13.46 -19.96 -20.15
N GLY A 308 -14.22 -20.78 -20.86
CA GLY A 308 -14.05 -22.22 -20.82
C GLY A 308 -12.69 -22.63 -21.40
N LYS A 309 -11.85 -23.28 -20.57
CA LYS A 309 -10.66 -24.09 -20.93
C LYS A 309 -9.74 -23.54 -22.02
N SER A 310 -8.67 -22.85 -21.62
CA SER A 310 -7.38 -22.95 -22.33
C SER A 310 -6.23 -22.56 -21.39
N THR A 311 -5.51 -23.58 -20.91
CA THR A 311 -4.18 -23.43 -20.33
C THR A 311 -3.18 -23.33 -21.48
N THR A 312 -2.59 -22.16 -21.68
CA THR A 312 -1.37 -22.00 -22.49
C THR A 312 -0.39 -21.12 -21.72
N GLU A 313 0.84 -21.62 -21.60
CA GLU A 313 2.01 -20.92 -21.07
C GLU A 313 2.30 -19.71 -21.97
N VAL A 314 2.36 -18.51 -21.40
CA VAL A 314 2.64 -17.26 -22.11
C VAL A 314 4.10 -16.87 -21.86
N GLN A 315 4.84 -16.60 -22.94
CA GLN A 315 6.20 -16.07 -22.93
C GLN A 315 6.21 -14.57 -22.63
N ASP A 316 7.24 -14.12 -21.91
CA ASP A 316 7.42 -12.79 -21.32
C ASP A 316 7.69 -11.67 -22.35
N GLU A 317 6.78 -10.69 -22.47
CA GLU A 317 7.02 -9.31 -22.97
C GLU A 317 6.27 -8.29 -22.05
N GLU A 318 6.62 -7.00 -22.14
CA GLU A 318 6.56 -5.99 -21.04
C GLU A 318 5.23 -5.21 -20.79
N PRO A 319 4.63 -5.31 -19.58
CA PRO A 319 3.53 -4.43 -19.16
C PRO A 319 4.00 -3.06 -18.59
N PRO A 320 3.13 -2.01 -18.62
CA PRO A 320 3.47 -0.64 -18.21
C PRO A 320 3.65 -0.40 -16.68
N PHE A 321 3.66 -1.45 -15.85
CA PHE A 321 3.71 -1.39 -14.38
C PHE A 321 4.63 -2.49 -13.82
N GLU A 322 5.21 -2.28 -12.62
CA GLU A 322 6.07 -3.26 -11.97
C GLU A 322 5.24 -4.24 -11.12
N MET A 323 5.24 -5.52 -11.49
CA MET A 323 4.77 -6.60 -10.65
C MET A 323 5.91 -7.15 -9.80
N ASP A 324 5.64 -7.39 -8.51
CA ASP A 324 6.58 -8.06 -7.63
C ASP A 324 6.64 -9.56 -8.04
N TYR A 325 7.74 -9.99 -8.69
CA TYR A 325 7.92 -11.32 -9.29
C TYR A 325 7.92 -12.45 -8.26
N VAL A 326 7.17 -13.51 -8.55
CA VAL A 326 7.12 -14.74 -7.75
C VAL A 326 7.50 -15.91 -8.66
N SER A 327 8.61 -16.61 -8.36
CA SER A 327 9.05 -17.75 -9.16
C SER A 327 8.10 -18.93 -8.97
N ALA A 328 7.67 -19.52 -10.09
CA ALA A 328 6.83 -20.70 -10.10
C ALA A 328 7.69 -21.97 -9.95
N THR A 329 8.05 -22.32 -8.71
CA THR A 329 8.55 -23.68 -8.42
C THR A 329 7.73 -24.30 -7.29
N GLN A 330 6.71 -25.06 -7.66
CA GLN A 330 6.02 -25.98 -6.74
C GLN A 330 6.85 -27.26 -6.58
N PRO A 331 7.05 -27.80 -5.36
CA PRO A 331 7.46 -29.19 -5.20
C PRO A 331 6.27 -30.11 -5.52
N LEU A 332 6.52 -31.10 -6.39
CA LEU A 332 5.59 -32.20 -6.70
C LEU A 332 5.24 -32.97 -5.41
N ARG A 333 4.00 -32.85 -4.94
CA ARG A 333 3.47 -33.66 -3.84
C ARG A 333 3.17 -35.07 -4.36
N SER A 334 3.90 -36.07 -3.86
CA SER A 334 3.69 -37.48 -4.14
C SER A 334 2.34 -37.97 -3.64
N LYS A 335 1.67 -38.78 -4.47
CA LYS A 335 0.40 -39.45 -4.17
C LYS A 335 0.62 -40.52 -3.10
N GLU A 336 -0.21 -40.53 -2.06
CA GLU A 336 -0.36 -41.68 -1.15
C GLU A 336 -1.74 -42.32 -1.31
N GLN A 337 -1.75 -43.65 -1.22
CA GLN A 337 -2.87 -44.57 -1.46
C GLN A 337 -3.74 -44.76 -0.19
N PRO A 338 -4.99 -45.23 -0.31
CA PRO A 338 -5.90 -45.36 0.83
C PRO A 338 -5.66 -46.67 1.60
N PHE A 339 -5.70 -46.61 2.93
CA PHE A 339 -5.66 -47.78 3.82
C PHE A 339 -7.03 -48.02 4.47
N GLU A 340 -7.38 -49.29 4.60
CA GLU A 340 -8.66 -49.85 5.05
C GLU A 340 -8.76 -49.84 6.59
N VAL A 341 -9.98 -49.63 7.14
CA VAL A 341 -10.23 -49.42 8.58
C VAL A 341 -10.97 -50.62 9.15
N ASP A 342 -10.40 -51.28 10.16
CA ASP A 342 -11.11 -52.30 10.96
C ASP A 342 -11.40 -51.76 12.38
N PHE A 343 -12.69 -51.78 12.74
CA PHE A 343 -13.23 -51.36 14.03
C PHE A 343 -13.36 -52.55 15.00
N VAL A 344 -12.86 -52.41 16.24
CA VAL A 344 -13.40 -53.14 17.40
C VAL A 344 -13.36 -52.26 18.67
N PRO A 345 -14.46 -52.12 19.44
CA PRO A 345 -14.50 -51.23 20.60
C PRO A 345 -14.47 -51.97 21.95
N ARG A 346 -13.77 -51.43 22.98
CA ARG A 346 -14.31 -51.35 24.37
C ARG A 346 -13.50 -50.55 25.40
N VAL A 347 -14.17 -49.51 25.93
CA VAL A 347 -14.43 -49.11 27.34
C VAL A 347 -13.30 -48.62 28.28
N THR A 348 -13.59 -47.42 28.80
CA THR A 348 -12.94 -46.46 29.72
C THR A 348 -12.71 -46.97 31.17
N PRO A 349 -11.90 -46.24 31.98
CA PRO A 349 -12.44 -45.15 32.80
C PRO A 349 -11.55 -43.87 32.86
N THR A 350 -12.19 -42.69 32.84
CA THR A 350 -11.62 -41.34 33.08
C THR A 350 -11.04 -41.16 34.49
N PRO A 351 -9.98 -40.35 34.69
CA PRO A 351 -10.21 -38.94 35.04
C PRO A 351 -9.15 -37.91 34.56
N SER A 352 -9.58 -36.64 34.55
CA SER A 352 -8.90 -35.38 34.19
C SER A 352 -9.10 -34.96 32.72
N PRO A 353 -9.32 -33.67 32.41
CA PRO A 353 -9.47 -33.22 31.03
C PRO A 353 -8.11 -33.34 30.35
N THR A 354 -7.84 -34.50 29.76
CA THR A 354 -6.77 -34.66 28.79
C THR A 354 -7.19 -33.79 27.61
N ILE A 355 -6.51 -32.67 27.41
CA ILE A 355 -6.63 -31.92 26.15
C ILE A 355 -6.00 -32.85 25.10
N GLU A 356 -6.85 -33.60 24.40
CA GLU A 356 -6.43 -34.31 23.19
C GLU A 356 -6.15 -33.23 22.15
N LEU A 357 -4.86 -33.03 21.85
CA LEU A 357 -4.44 -32.15 20.78
C LEU A 357 -4.65 -32.92 19.48
N ASP A 358 -5.47 -32.39 18.56
CA ASP A 358 -5.64 -32.95 17.22
C ASP A 358 -4.33 -32.79 16.43
N SER A 359 -3.40 -33.73 16.58
CA SER A 359 -2.13 -33.77 15.85
C SER A 359 -1.88 -35.17 15.34
N LEU A 360 -1.70 -35.29 14.02
CA LEU A 360 -1.11 -36.47 13.40
C LEU A 360 0.40 -36.43 13.69
N ASP A 361 0.87 -37.38 14.51
CA ASP A 361 2.26 -37.76 14.81
C ASP A 361 3.34 -36.65 14.72
N SER A 362 3.75 -36.12 15.89
CA SER A 362 5.02 -35.40 16.03
C SER A 362 6.03 -36.28 16.78
N PRO A 363 7.22 -36.58 16.21
CA PRO A 363 8.27 -37.32 16.90
C PRO A 363 9.15 -36.43 17.80
N PHE A 364 8.74 -35.19 18.09
CA PHE A 364 9.51 -34.28 18.95
C PHE A 364 8.98 -34.29 20.38
N GLY A 365 9.88 -34.69 21.28
CA GLY A 365 9.64 -34.96 22.70
C GLY A 365 9.09 -33.80 23.52
N THR A 366 8.70 -34.18 24.74
CA THR A 366 8.17 -33.39 25.84
C THR A 366 8.73 -31.96 25.90
N VAL A 367 7.85 -30.98 25.76
CA VAL A 367 8.15 -29.57 26.04
C VAL A 367 8.18 -29.35 27.55
N ASP A 368 9.33 -28.90 28.07
CA ASP A 368 9.50 -28.50 29.47
C ASP A 368 8.60 -27.30 29.77
N LEU A 369 7.65 -27.49 30.70
CA LEU A 369 6.82 -26.44 31.27
C LEU A 369 7.57 -25.79 32.43
N ASP A 370 8.44 -24.84 32.12
CA ASP A 370 8.94 -23.90 33.13
C ASP A 370 7.82 -22.92 33.48
N VAL A 371 7.12 -23.23 34.58
CA VAL A 371 6.16 -22.35 35.25
C VAL A 371 6.96 -21.27 35.98
N ASP A 372 7.15 -20.14 35.31
CA ASP A 372 7.50 -18.87 35.97
C ASP A 372 6.36 -17.87 35.76
N GLY A 373 5.93 -17.24 36.85
CA GLY A 373 4.60 -16.64 37.02
C GLY A 373 4.20 -15.58 35.98
N GLY A 374 3.13 -15.87 35.25
CA GLY A 374 2.42 -14.95 34.33
C GLY A 374 1.31 -15.61 33.50
N GLY A 375 0.79 -16.75 33.98
CA GLY A 375 0.03 -17.72 33.18
C GLY A 375 -1.48 -17.46 33.08
N GLU A 376 -1.90 -16.49 32.27
CA GLU A 376 -3.30 -16.41 31.81
C GLU A 376 -3.47 -16.26 30.29
N LEU A 377 -2.41 -15.89 29.54
CA LEU A 377 -2.51 -15.62 28.10
C LEU A 377 -1.69 -16.58 27.24
N PRO A 378 -2.23 -17.05 26.11
CA PRO A 378 -1.44 -17.81 25.14
C PRO A 378 -0.24 -17.01 24.65
N ASN A 379 0.89 -17.70 24.48
CA ASN A 379 2.18 -17.11 24.08
C ASN A 379 2.13 -16.37 22.72
N ASN A 380 1.20 -16.73 21.85
CA ASN A 380 1.05 -16.23 20.48
C ASN A 380 -0.25 -15.43 20.27
N SER A 381 -0.71 -14.71 21.29
CA SER A 381 -1.95 -13.91 21.27
C SER A 381 -1.75 -12.42 20.94
N ASP A 382 -2.85 -11.73 20.66
CA ASP A 382 -2.94 -10.30 20.36
C ASP A 382 -2.11 -9.86 19.13
N ILE A 383 -2.12 -10.67 18.06
CA ILE A 383 -1.44 -10.37 16.78
C ILE A 383 -2.48 -10.11 15.69
N PHE A 384 -2.32 -9.01 14.96
CA PHE A 384 -3.06 -8.67 13.76
C PHE A 384 -2.14 -8.75 12.55
N VAL A 385 -2.55 -9.43 11.48
CA VAL A 385 -1.78 -9.45 10.23
C VAL A 385 -2.66 -9.05 9.07
N ALA A 386 -2.33 -7.94 8.40
CA ALA A 386 -2.93 -7.52 7.15
C ALA A 386 -1.97 -7.67 5.99
N ASN A 387 -2.44 -8.30 4.93
CA ASN A 387 -1.70 -8.52 3.69
C ASN A 387 -2.35 -7.69 2.59
N ALA A 388 -1.52 -7.09 1.74
CA ALA A 388 -1.99 -6.30 0.60
C ALA A 388 -2.87 -7.08 -0.37
N THR A 389 -2.66 -8.40 -0.45
CA THR A 389 -3.39 -9.29 -1.37
C THR A 389 -3.71 -10.63 -0.71
N SER A 390 -4.69 -11.32 -1.28
CA SER A 390 -5.11 -12.66 -0.86
C SER A 390 -4.07 -13.72 -1.25
N ASN A 391 -4.09 -14.87 -0.58
CA ASN A 391 -3.12 -15.92 -0.86
C ASN A 391 -3.19 -16.40 -2.32
N GLY A 392 -2.05 -16.57 -2.98
CA GLY A 392 -1.96 -16.95 -4.38
C GLY A 392 -1.96 -15.79 -5.39
N TYR A 393 -2.25 -14.56 -4.96
CA TYR A 393 -2.41 -13.42 -5.86
C TYR A 393 -1.24 -12.42 -5.81
N TYR A 394 -1.12 -11.63 -6.89
CA TYR A 394 -0.21 -10.49 -6.96
C TYR A 394 -0.70 -9.32 -6.08
N SER A 395 0.26 -8.47 -5.68
CA SER A 395 0.00 -7.15 -5.14
C SER A 395 0.52 -6.08 -6.11
N ILE A 396 -0.20 -4.97 -6.21
CA ILE A 396 -0.04 -3.97 -7.26
C ILE A 396 0.58 -2.70 -6.70
N ARG A 397 1.58 -2.19 -7.44
CA ARG A 397 2.23 -0.91 -7.16
C ARG A 397 2.34 -0.06 -8.41
N MET A 398 1.99 1.22 -8.27
CA MET A 398 2.22 2.24 -9.28
C MET A 398 3.61 2.85 -9.09
N ARG A 399 4.35 3.01 -10.20
CA ARG A 399 5.77 3.45 -10.16
C ARG A 399 5.96 4.84 -9.56
N ARG A 400 4.96 5.72 -9.67
CA ARG A 400 5.00 7.09 -9.16
C ARG A 400 4.28 7.22 -7.82
N GLU A 401 3.03 6.77 -7.77
CA GLU A 401 2.16 7.01 -6.60
C GLU A 401 2.36 5.99 -5.47
N GLY A 402 2.99 4.84 -5.72
CA GLY A 402 3.15 3.80 -4.71
C GLY A 402 2.07 2.71 -4.78
N SER A 403 1.96 1.91 -3.72
CA SER A 403 1.18 0.69 -3.68
C SER A 403 -0.28 0.97 -3.34
N TRP A 404 -1.23 0.34 -4.05
CA TRP A 404 -2.67 0.56 -3.83
C TRP A 404 -3.09 0.32 -2.38
N PHE A 405 -2.51 -0.71 -1.76
CA PHE A 405 -2.79 -1.05 -0.37
C PHE A 405 -2.26 0.01 0.61
N ILE A 406 -1.06 0.55 0.38
CA ILE A 406 -0.46 1.55 1.27
C ILE A 406 -1.14 2.91 1.06
N GLN A 407 -1.49 3.25 -0.18
CA GLN A 407 -2.31 4.41 -0.51
C GLN A 407 -3.66 4.34 0.21
N ALA A 408 -4.35 3.19 0.13
CA ALA A 408 -5.62 2.99 0.81
C ALA A 408 -5.52 3.02 2.33
N ILE A 409 -4.48 2.41 2.93
CA ILE A 409 -4.21 2.54 4.37
C ILE A 409 -4.03 4.01 4.74
N SER A 410 -3.26 4.76 3.96
CA SER A 410 -2.95 6.15 4.25
C SER A 410 -4.22 7.01 4.21
N GLU A 411 -5.00 6.91 3.14
CA GLU A 411 -6.26 7.64 3.00
C GLU A 411 -7.24 7.33 4.15
N VAL A 412 -7.50 6.04 4.39
CA VAL A 412 -8.48 5.62 5.40
C VAL A 412 -8.04 5.98 6.81
N PHE A 413 -6.77 5.81 7.14
CA PHE A 413 -6.28 6.08 8.49
C PHE A 413 -6.23 7.59 8.75
N LEU A 414 -5.89 8.40 7.74
CA LEU A 414 -5.96 9.86 7.84
C LEU A 414 -7.40 10.33 8.08
N ALA A 415 -8.37 9.72 7.39
CA ALA A 415 -9.78 10.07 7.49
C ALA A 415 -10.43 9.58 8.80
N HIS A 416 -10.14 8.35 9.23
CA HIS A 416 -11.00 7.65 10.19
C HIS A 416 -10.31 7.06 11.43
N ALA A 417 -8.96 7.08 11.53
CA ALA A 417 -8.28 6.48 12.68
C ALA A 417 -8.56 7.18 14.03
N HIS A 418 -9.20 8.35 13.98
CA HIS A 418 -9.63 9.10 15.15
C HIS A 418 -10.96 8.61 15.76
N GLU A 419 -11.74 7.81 15.01
CA GLU A 419 -13.08 7.36 15.42
C GLU A 419 -13.27 5.83 15.32
N ASP A 420 -12.63 5.17 14.34
CA ASP A 420 -12.86 3.76 14.06
C ASP A 420 -11.85 2.82 14.73
N ASP A 421 -12.29 1.60 15.03
CA ASP A 421 -11.40 0.51 15.42
C ASP A 421 -10.70 -0.11 14.20
N LEU A 422 -9.60 -0.81 14.46
CA LEU A 422 -8.76 -1.42 13.43
C LEU A 422 -9.51 -2.30 12.43
N ASN A 423 -10.50 -3.07 12.87
CA ASN A 423 -11.24 -3.95 11.94
C ASN A 423 -12.08 -3.12 10.98
N GLU A 424 -12.72 -2.06 11.47
CA GLU A 424 -13.50 -1.15 10.63
C GLU A 424 -12.59 -0.38 9.67
N LEU A 425 -11.44 0.13 10.14
CA LEU A 425 -10.43 0.73 9.26
C LEU A 425 -10.00 -0.25 8.14
N MET A 426 -9.74 -1.51 8.48
CA MET A 426 -9.30 -2.49 7.49
C MET A 426 -10.41 -2.96 6.55
N ARG A 427 -11.67 -2.95 7.01
CA ARG A 427 -12.85 -3.11 6.14
C ARG A 427 -12.94 -1.97 5.13
N LYS A 428 -12.79 -0.72 5.58
CA LYS A 428 -12.76 0.49 4.73
C LYS A 428 -11.61 0.44 3.71
N VAL A 429 -10.41 0.06 4.14
CA VAL A 429 -9.26 -0.18 3.24
C VAL A 429 -9.59 -1.24 2.20
N THR A 430 -10.22 -2.35 2.61
CA THR A 430 -10.60 -3.42 1.67
C THR A 430 -11.58 -2.90 0.62
N CYS A 431 -12.64 -2.20 1.03
CA CYS A 431 -13.60 -1.58 0.10
C CYS A 431 -12.88 -0.68 -0.91
N LEU A 432 -12.05 0.24 -0.41
CA LEU A 432 -11.31 1.19 -1.24
C LEU A 432 -10.41 0.48 -2.27
N VAL A 433 -9.64 -0.53 -1.86
CA VAL A 433 -8.78 -1.30 -2.79
C VAL A 433 -9.61 -2.09 -3.82
N THR A 434 -10.74 -2.68 -3.42
CA THR A 434 -11.54 -3.53 -4.30
C THR A 434 -12.44 -2.77 -5.27
N GLU A 435 -12.87 -1.57 -4.90
CA GLU A 435 -13.88 -0.80 -5.63
C GLU A 435 -13.28 0.32 -6.47
N SER A 436 -12.31 1.05 -5.91
CA SER A 436 -11.80 2.29 -6.49
C SER A 436 -10.53 2.10 -7.31
N TYR A 437 -9.67 1.16 -6.90
CA TYR A 437 -8.47 0.85 -7.66
C TYR A 437 -8.78 -0.18 -8.74
N ARG A 438 -8.81 0.30 -9.98
CA ARG A 438 -8.99 -0.51 -11.19
C ARG A 438 -7.97 -0.07 -12.22
N SER A 439 -7.41 -1.02 -12.95
CA SER A 439 -6.56 -0.71 -14.08
C SER A 439 -6.87 -1.68 -15.22
N GLN A 440 -7.10 -1.11 -16.40
CA GLN A 440 -7.29 -1.85 -17.63
C GLN A 440 -5.92 -2.11 -18.24
N PHE A 441 -5.63 -3.38 -18.48
CA PHE A 441 -4.39 -3.82 -19.11
C PHE A 441 -4.72 -4.59 -20.38
N SER A 442 -3.92 -4.44 -21.42
CA SER A 442 -4.04 -5.26 -22.63
C SER A 442 -3.17 -6.49 -22.51
N ASP A 443 -3.76 -7.68 -22.63
CA ASP A 443 -3.01 -8.94 -22.78
C ASP A 443 -2.27 -8.90 -24.12
N GLU A 444 -0.96 -9.06 -24.13
CA GLU A 444 -0.13 -8.85 -25.33
C GLU A 444 -0.35 -9.92 -26.42
N VAL A 445 -0.76 -11.13 -26.02
CA VAL A 445 -0.97 -12.25 -26.95
C VAL A 445 -2.34 -12.14 -27.63
N THR A 446 -3.35 -11.72 -26.88
CA THR A 446 -4.73 -11.67 -27.36
C THR A 446 -5.17 -10.25 -27.73
N ASN A 447 -4.37 -9.24 -27.37
CA ASN A 447 -4.67 -7.81 -27.42
C ASN A 447 -6.00 -7.44 -26.76
N ARG A 448 -6.46 -8.27 -25.81
CA ARG A 448 -7.73 -8.06 -25.12
C ARG A 448 -7.50 -7.27 -23.84
N PRO A 449 -8.28 -6.20 -23.60
CA PRO A 449 -8.25 -5.55 -22.30
C PRO A 449 -8.76 -6.54 -21.24
N PHE A 450 -8.02 -6.69 -20.15
CA PHE A 450 -8.43 -7.35 -18.93
C PHE A 450 -8.27 -6.36 -17.76
N GLU A 451 -9.22 -6.42 -16.84
CA GLU A 451 -9.18 -5.60 -15.64
C GLU A 451 -8.44 -6.35 -14.53
N VAL A 452 -7.44 -5.73 -13.92
CA VAL A 452 -6.81 -6.29 -12.72
C VAL A 452 -7.47 -5.71 -11.49
N ARG A 453 -7.84 -6.60 -10.57
CA ARG A 453 -8.29 -6.25 -9.22
C ARG A 453 -7.30 -6.71 -8.17
N GLN A 454 -7.48 -6.22 -6.96
CA GLN A 454 -6.75 -6.65 -5.78
C GLN A 454 -7.71 -6.77 -4.60
N THR A 455 -7.55 -7.82 -3.81
CA THR A 455 -8.33 -8.04 -2.59
C THR A 455 -7.38 -8.22 -1.41
N PRO A 456 -7.24 -7.19 -0.54
CA PRO A 456 -6.51 -7.32 0.71
C PRO A 456 -7.10 -8.41 1.60
N ALA A 457 -6.28 -8.97 2.48
CA ALA A 457 -6.71 -10.00 3.42
C ALA A 457 -6.05 -9.79 4.78
N TYR A 458 -6.84 -9.81 5.85
CA TYR A 458 -6.34 -9.69 7.21
C TYR A 458 -6.86 -10.80 8.13
N GLU A 459 -6.09 -11.09 9.18
CA GLU A 459 -6.40 -12.09 10.20
C GLU A 459 -6.15 -11.51 11.60
N CYS A 460 -7.02 -11.87 12.54
CA CYS A 460 -6.92 -11.52 13.95
C CYS A 460 -6.53 -12.78 14.74
N GLN A 461 -5.25 -12.92 15.07
CA GLN A 461 -4.74 -14.05 15.82
C GLN A 461 -4.77 -13.75 17.32
N GLY A 462 -5.80 -14.25 18.00
CA GLY A 462 -5.94 -14.11 19.45
C GLY A 462 -6.10 -12.67 19.93
N MET A 463 -6.63 -11.77 19.08
CA MET A 463 -7.07 -10.46 19.53
C MET A 463 -8.37 -10.61 20.33
N ARG A 464 -8.41 -10.05 21.53
CA ARG A 464 -9.50 -10.25 22.49
C ARG A 464 -10.36 -8.99 22.71
N ARG A 465 -9.88 -7.84 22.21
CA ARG A 465 -10.48 -6.53 22.41
C ARG A 465 -10.41 -5.72 21.12
N ARG A 466 -11.22 -4.69 21.01
CA ARG A 466 -11.13 -3.71 19.92
C ARG A 466 -9.87 -2.87 20.09
N PHE A 467 -9.23 -2.52 18.99
CA PHE A 467 -8.05 -1.67 19.00
C PHE A 467 -8.38 -0.34 18.32
N TYR A 468 -8.26 0.75 19.08
CA TYR A 468 -8.37 2.10 18.56
C TYR A 468 -7.02 2.79 18.66
N PHE A 469 -6.65 3.53 17.62
CA PHE A 469 -5.41 4.29 17.60
C PHE A 469 -5.46 5.51 18.52
N LEU A 470 -6.63 6.17 18.62
CA LEU A 470 -6.86 7.34 19.48
C LEU A 470 -5.76 8.42 19.31
N PRO A 471 -5.53 8.94 18.09
CA PRO A 471 -4.55 9.99 17.83
C PRO A 471 -4.80 11.22 18.71
N LYS A 472 -3.74 11.73 19.35
CA LYS A 472 -3.74 12.96 20.16
C LYS A 472 -4.75 12.97 21.33
N TYR A 473 -5.30 11.82 21.69
CA TYR A 473 -6.11 11.60 22.89
C TYR A 473 -5.17 11.14 24.02
N PRO A 474 -5.38 11.62 25.27
CA PRO A 474 -4.32 11.88 26.23
C PRO A 474 -3.34 10.74 26.43
#